data_AF-A0A924RRW0-F1
#
_entry.id   AF-A0A924RRW0-F1
#
_cell.length_a   1.000
_cell.length_b   1.000
_cell.length_c   1.000
_cell.angle_alpha   90.00
_cell.angle_beta   90.00
_cell.angle_gamma   90.00
#
_symmetry.space_group_name_H-M   'P 1'
#
loop_
_entity.id
_entity.type
_entity.pdbx_description
1 polymer ?
#
loop_
_entity_poly.entity_id
_entity_poly.type
_entity_poly.pdbx_seq_one_letter_code
_entity_poly.pdbx_strand_id
1 'polypeptide(L)'
;MAEKNIDKLLAQTGSKYTLSVVIAKRAVQLRAGTPSVLPNEQRVKHRNLVTVAMREMATDKLSIGEGLIDEERLTGDLHKQRVAAEKAAQERNYSNEE
;
A
#
# COMPACT_ATOMS: atom_id res chain seq x y z
N MET A 1 21.82 0.41 5.13
CA MET A 1 21.78 0.13 3.68
C MET A 1 20.66 0.95 3.07
N ALA A 2 20.93 1.70 2.01
CA ALA A 2 19.89 2.41 1.28
C ALA A 2 18.96 1.41 0.56
N GLU A 3 17.69 1.79 0.36
CA GLU A 3 16.76 0.98 -0.42
C GLU A 3 17.26 0.89 -1.87
N LYS A 4 17.15 -0.29 -2.49
CA LYS A 4 17.81 -0.64 -3.77
C LYS A 4 17.37 0.25 -4.96
N ASN A 5 16.21 0.87 -4.87
CA ASN A 5 15.55 1.64 -5.92
C ASN A 5 15.38 3.11 -5.55
N ILE A 6 16.03 3.60 -4.49
CA ILE A 6 15.82 4.96 -3.98
C ILE A 6 16.04 6.04 -5.05
N ASP A 7 17.02 5.87 -5.93
CA ASP A 7 17.31 6.82 -7.01
C ASP A 7 16.17 6.88 -8.04
N LYS A 8 15.60 5.72 -8.40
CA LYS A 8 14.43 5.63 -9.29
C LYS A 8 13.21 6.31 -8.65
N LEU A 9 12.98 6.05 -7.37
CA LEU A 9 11.87 6.63 -6.62
C LEU A 9 11.97 8.15 -6.51
N LEU A 10 13.17 8.68 -6.33
CA LEU A 10 13.42 10.12 -6.32
C LEU A 10 13.22 10.74 -7.71
N ALA A 11 13.64 10.07 -8.78
CA ALA A 11 13.43 10.53 -10.14
C ALA A 11 11.93 10.62 -10.51
N GLN A 12 11.11 9.66 -10.07
CA GLN A 12 9.66 9.66 -10.34
C GLN A 12 8.89 10.77 -9.60
N THR A 13 9.37 11.18 -8.42
CA THR A 13 8.64 12.11 -7.54
C THR A 13 9.18 13.54 -7.59
N GLY A 14 10.39 13.73 -8.11
CA GLY A 14 11.06 15.04 -8.22
C GLY A 14 11.52 15.65 -6.89
N SER A 15 11.06 15.13 -5.74
CA SER A 15 11.41 15.65 -4.41
C SER A 15 11.37 14.57 -3.34
N LYS A 16 12.36 14.61 -2.43
CA LYS A 16 12.46 13.72 -1.26
C LYS A 16 11.23 13.81 -0.34
N TYR A 17 10.63 14.99 -0.24
CA TYR A 17 9.45 15.22 0.60
C TYR A 17 8.21 14.58 -0.02
N THR A 18 7.99 14.80 -1.31
CA THR A 18 6.90 14.16 -2.07
C THR A 18 7.01 12.64 -1.99
N LEU A 19 8.22 12.10 -2.17
CA LEU A 19 8.46 10.67 -2.04
C LEU A 19 8.05 10.13 -0.66
N SER A 20 8.45 10.84 0.40
CA SER A 20 8.12 10.43 1.78
C SER A 20 6.62 10.42 2.02
N VAL A 21 5.90 11.45 1.56
CA VAL A 21 4.44 11.55 1.69
C VAL A 21 3.73 10.46 0.91
N VAL A 22 4.14 10.22 -0.34
CA VAL A 22 3.51 9.22 -1.21
C VAL A 22 3.71 7.80 -0.66
N ILE A 23 4.92 7.47 -0.21
CA ILE A 23 5.19 6.17 0.44
C ILE A 23 4.33 6.01 1.70
N ALA A 24 4.25 7.04 2.54
CA ALA A 24 3.46 7.00 3.76
C ALA A 24 1.96 6.80 3.47
N LYS A 25 1.40 7.57 2.53
CA LYS A 25 0.01 7.43 2.08
C LYS A 25 -0.26 6.03 1.54
N ARG A 26 0.65 5.47 0.73
CA ARG A 26 0.49 4.10 0.20
C ARG A 26 0.56 3.05 1.29
N ALA A 27 1.45 3.20 2.28
CA ALA A 27 1.52 2.29 3.42
C ALA A 27 0.22 2.29 4.25
N VAL A 28 -0.43 3.45 4.39
CA VAL A 28 -1.76 3.56 5.05
C VAL A 28 -2.83 2.83 4.26
N GLN A 29 -2.86 2.95 2.93
CA GLN A 29 -3.80 2.19 2.08
C GLN A 29 -3.60 0.68 2.23
N LEU A 30 -2.35 0.21 2.19
CA LEU A 30 -2.03 -1.21 2.40
C LEU A 30 -2.47 -1.70 3.79
N ARG A 31 -2.33 -0.85 4.82
CA ARG A 31 -2.82 -1.15 6.18
C ARG A 31 -4.34 -1.25 6.23
N ALA A 32 -5.05 -0.44 5.45
CA ALA A 32 -6.51 -0.48 5.34
C ALA A 32 -7.03 -1.71 4.57
N GLY A 33 -6.14 -2.53 4.01
CA GLY A 33 -6.50 -3.75 3.30
C GLY A 33 -6.55 -3.60 1.77
N THR A 34 -6.10 -2.46 1.23
CA THR A 34 -6.00 -2.31 -0.22
C THR A 34 -5.05 -3.37 -0.81
N PRO A 35 -5.43 -4.03 -1.92
CA PRO A 35 -4.57 -5.01 -2.56
C PRO A 35 -3.21 -4.43 -2.94
N SER A 36 -2.18 -5.25 -2.70
CA SER A 36 -0.82 -4.99 -3.15
C SER A 36 -0.68 -5.31 -4.63
N VAL A 37 0.09 -4.51 -5.37
CA VAL A 37 0.43 -4.74 -6.79
C VAL A 37 1.67 -5.65 -6.95
N LEU A 38 2.35 -5.99 -5.85
CA LEU A 38 3.46 -6.92 -5.84
C LEU A 38 2.97 -8.37 -5.92
N PRO A 39 3.75 -9.27 -6.56
CA PRO A 39 3.49 -10.70 -6.50
C PRO A 39 3.43 -11.20 -5.05
N ASN A 40 2.53 -12.15 -4.76
CA ASN A 40 2.34 -12.69 -3.41
C ASN A 40 3.64 -13.19 -2.77
N GLU A 41 4.50 -13.85 -3.54
CA GLU A 41 5.81 -14.35 -3.09
C GLU A 41 6.75 -13.25 -2.58
N GLN A 42 6.68 -12.06 -3.17
CA GLN A 42 7.47 -10.90 -2.75
C GLN A 42 6.82 -10.20 -1.57
N ARG A 43 5.49 -10.09 -1.58
CA ARG A 43 4.73 -9.47 -0.48
C ARG A 43 4.90 -10.24 0.84
N VAL A 44 4.79 -11.56 0.82
CA VAL A 44 4.85 -12.41 2.04
C VAL A 44 6.22 -12.29 2.74
N LYS A 45 7.28 -12.00 1.99
CA LYS A 45 8.63 -11.79 2.53
C LYS A 45 8.78 -10.48 3.30
N HIS A 46 7.84 -9.54 3.19
CA HIS A 46 7.94 -8.20 3.78
C HIS A 46 6.76 -7.88 4.67
N ARG A 47 6.95 -8.03 5.99
CA ARG A 47 5.98 -7.57 7.01
C ARG A 47 5.89 -6.04 7.10
N ASN A 48 6.95 -5.31 6.75
CA ASN A 48 6.96 -3.86 6.82
C ASN A 48 6.23 -3.24 5.61
N LEU A 49 5.09 -2.61 5.87
CA LEU A 49 4.25 -1.98 4.83
C LEU A 49 4.95 -0.83 4.11
N VAL A 50 5.87 -0.12 4.76
CA VAL A 50 6.66 0.95 4.12
C VAL A 50 7.60 0.35 3.08
N THR A 51 8.24 -0.77 3.40
CA THR A 51 9.09 -1.51 2.45
C THR A 51 8.28 -2.06 1.28
N VAL A 52 7.08 -2.57 1.55
CA VAL A 52 6.14 -2.99 0.49
C VAL A 52 5.81 -1.80 -0.40
N ALA A 53 5.35 -0.68 0.17
CA ALA A 53 5.02 0.54 -0.56
C ALA A 53 6.18 1.03 -1.44
N MET A 54 7.40 1.14 -0.90
CA MET A 54 8.59 1.52 -1.68
C MET A 54 8.82 0.61 -2.89
N ARG A 55 8.63 -0.70 -2.73
CA ARG A 55 8.79 -1.65 -3.84
C ARG A 55 7.66 -1.58 -4.85
N GLU A 56 6.42 -1.35 -4.40
CA GLU A 56 5.28 -1.15 -5.31
C GLU A 56 5.51 0.05 -6.22
N MET A 57 6.00 1.15 -5.65
CA MET A 57 6.30 2.38 -6.36
C MET A 57 7.34 2.16 -7.48
N ALA A 58 8.32 1.29 -7.23
CA ALA A 58 9.32 0.94 -8.23
C ALA A 58 8.77 0.10 -9.41
N THR A 59 7.55 -0.42 -9.34
CA THR A 59 6.94 -1.26 -10.40
C THR A 59 6.23 -0.49 -11.51
N ASP A 60 6.15 0.84 -11.43
CA ASP A 60 5.45 1.72 -12.39
C ASP A 60 3.94 1.41 -12.55
N LYS A 61 3.36 0.58 -11.67
CA LYS A 61 1.92 0.25 -11.66
C LYS A 61 1.06 1.22 -10.86
N LEU A 62 1.69 2.18 -10.18
CA LEU A 62 1.02 3.18 -9.35
C LEU A 62 1.14 4.55 -10.01
N SER A 63 0.00 5.24 -10.13
CA SER A 63 -0.03 6.63 -10.59
C SER A 63 0.20 7.57 -9.41
N ILE A 64 1.09 8.56 -9.61
CA ILE A 64 1.42 9.60 -8.63
C ILE A 64 0.99 10.94 -9.22
N GLY A 65 0.23 11.72 -8.45
CA GLY A 65 -0.23 13.01 -8.90
C GLY A 65 -1.25 13.60 -7.93
N GLU A 66 -1.69 14.81 -8.25
CA GLU A 66 -2.72 15.53 -7.52
C GLU A 66 -4.06 15.40 -8.25
N GLY A 67 -5.18 15.40 -7.51
CA GLY A 67 -6.52 15.33 -8.10
C GLY A 67 -6.88 14.01 -8.80
N LEU A 68 -6.17 12.92 -8.51
CA LEU A 68 -6.43 11.60 -9.12
C LEU A 68 -7.76 10.98 -8.69
N ILE A 69 -8.16 11.21 -7.44
CA ILE A 69 -9.40 10.72 -6.86
C ILE A 69 -9.91 11.72 -5.83
N ASP A 70 -11.22 11.78 -5.68
CA ASP A 70 -11.87 12.51 -4.60
C ASP A 70 -11.46 11.93 -3.22
N GLU A 71 -11.03 12.80 -2.30
CA GLU A 71 -10.49 12.38 -1.00
C GLU A 71 -11.55 11.77 -0.06
N GLU A 72 -12.78 12.28 -0.11
CA GLU A 72 -13.88 11.78 0.69
C GLU A 72 -14.28 10.37 0.22
N ARG A 73 -14.38 10.20 -1.10
CA ARG A 73 -14.60 8.89 -1.72
C ARG A 73 -13.50 7.90 -1.36
N LEU A 74 -12.23 8.31 -1.48
CA LEU A 74 -11.09 7.46 -1.12
C LEU A 74 -11.17 7.01 0.34
N THR A 75 -11.46 7.94 1.25
CA THR A 75 -11.56 7.64 2.69
C THR A 75 -12.68 6.65 2.98
N GLY A 76 -13.85 6.83 2.35
CA GLY A 76 -14.97 5.89 2.46
C GLY A 76 -14.64 4.50 1.94
N ASP A 77 -13.97 4.41 0.79
CA ASP A 77 -13.58 3.13 0.19
C ASP A 77 -12.53 2.39 1.03
N LEU A 78 -11.56 3.11 1.60
CA LEU A 78 -10.59 2.53 2.54
C LEU A 78 -11.25 2.01 3.82
N HIS A 79 -12.24 2.74 4.35
CA HIS A 79 -12.99 2.28 5.53
C HIS A 79 -13.75 0.99 5.23
N LYS A 80 -14.46 0.92 4.10
CA LYS A 80 -15.17 -0.29 3.66
C LYS A 80 -14.23 -1.48 3.50
N GLN A 81 -13.07 -1.27 2.87
CA GLN A 81 -12.05 -2.32 2.71
C GLN A 81 -11.55 -2.86 4.05
N ARG A 82 -11.32 -1.96 5.01
CA ARG A 82 -10.88 -2.35 6.35
C ARG A 82 -11.91 -3.21 7.07
N VAL A 83 -13.18 -2.78 7.07
CA VAL A 83 -14.28 -3.54 7.69
C VAL A 83 -14.44 -4.90 7.02
N ALA A 84 -14.36 -4.96 5.69
CA ALA A 84 -14.43 -6.22 4.94
C ALA A 84 -13.28 -7.17 5.28
N ALA A 85 -12.05 -6.64 5.42
CA ALA A 85 -10.87 -7.42 5.80
C ALA A 85 -10.98 -7.98 7.23
N GLU A 86 -11.47 -7.18 8.17
CA GLU A 86 -11.72 -7.60 9.55
C GLU A 86 -12.79 -8.71 9.61
N LYS A 87 -13.90 -8.56 8.88
CA LYS A 87 -14.95 -9.57 8.79
C LYS A 87 -14.43 -10.89 8.18
N ALA A 88 -13.69 -10.82 7.07
CA ALA A 88 -13.11 -12.00 6.43
C ALA A 88 -12.07 -12.71 7.33
N ALA A 89 -11.36 -11.96 8.18
CA ALA A 89 -10.44 -12.54 9.16
C ALA A 89 -11.20 -13.26 10.29
N GLN A 90 -12.32 -12.71 10.75
CA GLN A 90 -13.17 -13.36 11.76
C GLN A 90 -13.76 -14.66 11.23
N GLU A 91 -14.36 -14.66 10.04
CA GLU A 91 -14.96 -15.84 9.41
C GLU A 91 -13.95 -17.00 9.24
N ARG A 92 -12.70 -16.67 8.88
CA ARG A 92 -11.61 -17.67 8.79
C ARG A 92 -11.24 -18.30 10.13
N ASN A 93 -11.32 -17.54 11.22
CA ASN A 93 -10.99 -18.06 12.54
C ASN A 93 -12.09 -19.00 13.03
N TYR A 94 -13.37 -18.64 12.85
CA TYR A 94 -14.49 -19.52 13.20
C TYR A 94 -14.49 -20.83 12.40
N SER A 95 -14.08 -20.79 11.11
CA SER A 95 -14.04 -21.99 10.26
C SER A 95 -12.90 -22.97 10.59
N ASN A 96 -11.91 -22.56 11.39
CA ASN A 96 -10.80 -23.42 11.82
C ASN A 96 -11.03 -24.05 13.20
N GLU A 97 -12.12 -23.69 13.89
CA GLU A 97 -12.48 -24.20 15.22
C GLU A 97 -13.55 -25.32 15.18
N GLU A 98 -14.08 -25.65 13.99
CA GLU A 98 -14.93 -26.83 13.72
C GLU A 98 -14.14 -27.97 13.06
#